data_AF-A0A2V5P4K8-F1
#
_entry.id   AF-A0A2V5P4K8-F1
#
_cell.length_a   1.000
_cell.length_b   1.000
_cell.length_c   1.000
_cell.angle_alpha   90.00
_cell.angle_beta   90.00
_cell.angle_gamma   90.00
#
_symmetry.space_group_name_H-M   'P 1'
#
loop_
_entity.id
_entity.type
_entity.pdbx_description
1 polymer ?
#
loop_
_entity_poly.entity_id
_entity_poly.type
_entity_poly.pdbx_seq_one_letter_code
_entity_poly.pdbx_strand_id
1 'polypeptide(L)'
;MLSKCGSPFQRNGSDRIEKHNAFFVDLSDRESEALLLILFISAAHEGPGVNMIRAWRRGDSETLHRALRESFQDFPSLARRLIDVRNQNWLPKIDSYLRGGQTYFVVVGAGHIGGPTGLLALLKTRGCKVEQL
;
A
#
# COMPACT_ATOMS: atom_id res chain seq x y z
N MET A 1 38.83 16.11 5.32
CA MET A 1 39.58 15.14 6.15
C MET A 1 38.65 14.75 7.29
N LEU A 2 38.20 13.52 7.54
CA LEU A 2 38.51 12.14 7.14
C LEU A 2 37.17 11.38 7.11
N SER A 3 36.84 10.62 6.04
CA SER A 3 36.86 9.14 5.98
C SER A 3 35.72 8.47 6.80
N LYS A 4 34.90 7.51 6.36
CA LYS A 4 35.09 6.39 5.40
C LYS A 4 33.72 5.71 5.16
N CYS A 5 33.58 5.12 3.97
CA CYS A 5 32.82 3.91 3.62
C CYS A 5 31.30 3.85 3.85
N GLY A 6 30.57 3.78 2.73
CA GLY A 6 29.16 3.43 2.68
C GLY A 6 28.86 1.98 3.08
N SER A 7 27.64 1.76 3.55
CA SER A 7 26.95 0.50 3.38
C SER A 7 26.22 0.54 2.03
N PRO A 8 26.19 -0.57 1.26
CA PRO A 8 25.28 -0.67 0.13
C PRO A 8 23.86 -0.50 0.66
N PHE A 9 23.05 0.32 -0.01
CA PHE A 9 21.60 0.28 0.18
C PHE A 9 21.13 -1.16 -0.06
N GLN A 10 20.85 -1.91 1.00
CA GLN A 10 20.38 -3.29 0.87
C GLN A 10 18.95 -3.27 0.33
N ARG A 11 18.80 -3.60 -0.95
CA ARG A 11 17.51 -3.68 -1.65
C ARG A 11 16.79 -4.98 -1.26
N ASN A 12 16.25 -5.05 -0.05
CA ASN A 12 15.54 -6.22 0.45
C ASN A 12 14.03 -6.10 0.22
N GLY A 13 13.57 -6.32 -1.02
CA GLY A 13 12.15 -6.23 -1.39
C GLY A 13 11.26 -7.14 -0.53
N SER A 14 10.28 -6.57 0.18
CA SER A 14 9.23 -7.32 0.89
C SER A 14 8.27 -8.02 -0.08
N ASP A 15 8.06 -7.42 -1.24
CA ASP A 15 7.24 -7.92 -2.33
C ASP A 15 8.12 -8.06 -3.58
N ARG A 16 8.61 -9.27 -3.86
CA ARG A 16 9.35 -9.54 -5.12
C ARG A 16 8.38 -9.49 -6.30
N ILE A 17 8.87 -9.27 -7.52
CA ILE A 17 8.03 -9.13 -8.72
C ILE A 17 7.08 -10.34 -8.86
N GLU A 18 7.56 -11.55 -8.59
CA GLU A 18 6.73 -12.75 -8.69
C GLU A 18 5.59 -12.74 -7.65
N LYS A 19 5.89 -12.34 -6.42
CA LYS A 19 4.89 -12.23 -5.34
C LYS A 19 3.91 -11.09 -5.59
N HIS A 20 4.38 -9.97 -6.12
CA HIS A 20 3.56 -8.84 -6.48
C HIS A 20 2.56 -9.25 -7.57
N ASN A 21 3.06 -9.89 -8.63
CA ASN A 21 2.25 -10.32 -9.77
C ASN A 21 1.25 -11.41 -9.36
N ALA A 22 1.59 -12.31 -8.43
CA ALA A 22 0.66 -13.35 -7.92
C ALA A 22 -0.67 -12.78 -7.40
N PHE A 23 -0.70 -11.55 -6.89
CA PHE A 23 -1.96 -10.91 -6.48
C PHE A 23 -2.91 -10.63 -7.66
N PHE A 24 -2.37 -10.50 -8.88
CA PHE A 24 -3.10 -10.21 -10.10
C PHE A 24 -3.24 -11.44 -11.03
N VAL A 25 -2.25 -12.33 -11.08
CA VAL A 25 -2.29 -13.50 -11.97
C VAL A 25 -3.02 -14.70 -11.37
N ASP A 26 -3.09 -14.78 -10.04
CA ASP A 26 -3.82 -15.85 -9.34
C ASP A 26 -5.23 -15.40 -8.93
N LEU A 27 -5.84 -14.49 -9.71
CA LEU A 27 -7.24 -14.12 -9.55
C LEU A 27 -8.12 -15.27 -10.07
N SER A 28 -9.17 -15.61 -9.33
CA SER A 28 -10.23 -16.47 -9.87
C SER A 28 -10.92 -15.79 -11.06
N ASP A 29 -11.62 -16.55 -11.90
CA ASP A 29 -12.38 -15.99 -13.03
C ASP A 29 -13.30 -14.86 -12.59
N ARG A 30 -14.00 -15.05 -11.46
CA ARG A 30 -14.88 -14.06 -10.86
C ARG A 30 -14.15 -12.81 -10.40
N GLU A 31 -12.96 -12.95 -9.81
CA GLU A 31 -12.14 -11.80 -9.39
C GLU A 31 -11.54 -11.06 -10.60
N SER A 32 -11.18 -11.78 -11.66
CA SER A 32 -10.69 -11.21 -12.91
C SER A 32 -11.79 -10.42 -13.62
N GLU A 33 -13.00 -10.95 -13.68
CA GLU A 33 -14.19 -10.24 -14.19
C GLU A 33 -14.49 -8.99 -13.36
N ALA A 34 -14.44 -9.10 -12.03
CA ALA A 34 -14.61 -7.96 -11.13
C ALA A 34 -13.57 -6.86 -11.38
N LEU A 35 -12.29 -7.23 -11.53
CA LEU A 35 -11.22 -6.27 -11.83
C LEU A 35 -11.46 -5.58 -13.18
N LEU A 36 -11.88 -6.34 -14.20
CA LEU A 36 -12.22 -5.79 -15.51
C LEU A 36 -13.39 -4.80 -15.44
N LEU A 37 -14.46 -5.14 -14.72
CA LEU A 37 -15.61 -4.27 -14.51
C LEU A 37 -15.22 -2.97 -13.80
N ILE A 38 -14.39 -3.04 -12.76
CA ILE A 38 -13.90 -1.85 -12.05
C ILE A 38 -13.13 -0.92 -12.99
N LEU A 39 -12.29 -1.47 -13.86
CA LEU A 39 -11.54 -0.67 -14.83
C LEU A 39 -12.49 0.04 -15.82
N PHE A 40 -13.51 -0.65 -16.31
CA PHE A 40 -14.51 -0.06 -17.20
C PHE A 40 -15.37 1.00 -16.51
N ILE A 41 -15.85 0.73 -15.29
CA ILE A 41 -16.64 1.70 -14.50
C ILE A 41 -15.79 2.94 -14.21
N SER A 42 -14.53 2.75 -13.83
CA SER A 42 -13.61 3.85 -13.55
C SER A 42 -13.33 4.70 -14.80
N ALA A 43 -13.22 4.07 -15.97
CA ALA A 43 -13.03 4.77 -17.24
C ALA A 43 -14.30 5.49 -17.72
N ALA A 44 -15.48 4.96 -17.39
CA ALA A 44 -16.78 5.53 -17.74
C ALA A 44 -17.25 6.65 -16.79
N HIS A 45 -16.59 6.82 -15.63
CA HIS A 45 -16.93 7.89 -14.69
C HIS A 45 -16.60 9.27 -15.28
N GLU A 46 -17.63 10.06 -15.57
CA GLU A 46 -17.51 11.47 -15.94
C GLU A 46 -17.86 12.37 -14.74
N GLY A 47 -16.91 13.20 -14.28
CA GLY A 47 -17.10 14.15 -13.19
C GLY A 47 -15.79 14.56 -12.51
N PRO A 48 -15.76 15.64 -11.70
CA PRO A 48 -14.57 15.99 -10.94
C PRO A 48 -14.39 14.97 -9.80
N GLY A 49 -13.65 13.90 -10.09
CA GLY A 49 -13.25 12.93 -9.08
C GLY A 49 -12.41 13.55 -7.96
N VAL A 50 -12.17 12.79 -6.89
CA VAL A 50 -11.20 13.18 -5.85
C VAL A 50 -9.89 13.59 -6.52
N ASN A 51 -9.38 14.78 -6.18
CA ASN A 51 -8.08 15.22 -6.69
C ASN A 51 -6.97 14.43 -5.98
N MET A 52 -6.71 13.22 -6.48
CA MET A 52 -5.76 12.26 -5.91
C MET A 52 -4.34 12.84 -5.85
N ILE A 53 -3.96 13.67 -6.82
CA ILE A 53 -2.65 14.34 -6.84
C ILE A 53 -2.54 15.31 -5.66
N ARG A 54 -3.59 16.11 -5.40
CA ARG A 54 -3.62 17.06 -4.27
C ARG A 54 -3.60 16.32 -2.93
N ALA A 55 -4.39 15.24 -2.80
CA ALA A 55 -4.42 14.43 -1.58
C ALA A 55 -3.04 13.81 -1.31
N TRP A 56 -2.42 13.20 -2.34
CA TRP A 56 -1.08 12.66 -2.27
C TRP A 56 -0.03 13.70 -1.86
N ARG A 57 -0.01 14.87 -2.52
CA ARG A 57 0.95 15.94 -2.22
C ARG A 57 0.85 16.50 -0.80
N ARG A 58 -0.31 16.39 -0.16
CA ARG A 58 -0.55 16.85 1.22
C ARG A 58 -0.38 15.75 2.27
N GLY A 59 -0.11 14.52 1.85
CA GLY A 59 -0.12 13.36 2.74
C GLY A 59 -1.50 13.04 3.31
N ASP A 60 -2.58 13.45 2.64
CA ASP A 60 -3.96 13.16 3.06
C ASP A 60 -4.30 11.69 2.76
N SER A 61 -3.76 10.82 3.60
CA SER A 61 -3.91 9.36 3.49
C SER A 61 -5.36 8.90 3.66
N GLU A 62 -6.20 9.66 4.37
CA GLU A 62 -7.60 9.31 4.57
C GLU A 62 -8.43 9.55 3.31
N THR A 63 -8.21 10.66 2.61
CA THR A 63 -8.85 10.90 1.31
C THR A 63 -8.40 9.86 0.27
N LEU A 64 -7.12 9.49 0.25
CA LEU A 64 -6.62 8.42 -0.63
C LEU A 64 -7.23 7.06 -0.30
N HIS A 65 -7.38 6.75 0.99
CA HIS A 65 -8.02 5.52 1.46
C HIS A 65 -9.48 5.45 1.02
N ARG A 66 -10.24 6.53 1.26
CA ARG A 66 -11.65 6.60 0.89
C ARG A 66 -11.84 6.42 -0.62
N ALA A 67 -11.09 7.14 -1.43
CA ALA A 67 -11.16 7.01 -2.90
C ALA A 67 -10.85 5.59 -3.38
N LEU A 68 -9.86 4.93 -2.76
CA LEU A 68 -9.56 3.52 -3.03
C LEU A 68 -10.72 2.63 -2.63
N ARG A 69 -11.30 2.79 -1.43
CA ARG A 69 -12.43 1.97 -0.97
C ARG A 69 -13.66 2.15 -1.85
N GLU A 70 -13.97 3.38 -2.27
CA GLU A 70 -15.04 3.67 -3.22
C GLU A 70 -14.86 2.93 -4.55
N SER A 71 -13.62 2.85 -5.07
CA SER A 71 -13.31 2.15 -6.33
C SER A 71 -13.55 0.63 -6.25
N PHE A 72 -13.58 0.06 -5.05
CA PHE A 72 -13.79 -1.38 -4.82
C PHE A 72 -15.07 -1.65 -4.01
N GLN A 73 -15.99 -0.70 -3.87
CA GLN A 73 -17.16 -0.82 -2.98
C GLN A 73 -18.05 -2.03 -3.34
N ASP A 74 -18.18 -2.32 -4.63
CA ASP A 74 -18.97 -3.46 -5.15
C ASP A 74 -18.20 -4.79 -5.07
N PHE A 75 -16.88 -4.72 -4.88
CA PHE A 75 -15.97 -5.87 -4.83
C PHE A 75 -15.00 -5.78 -3.65
N PRO A 76 -15.49 -5.74 -2.39
CA PRO A 76 -14.65 -5.52 -1.21
C PRO A 76 -13.63 -6.64 -0.96
N SER A 77 -13.91 -7.86 -1.43
CA SER A 77 -12.97 -8.98 -1.41
C SER A 77 -11.70 -8.69 -2.22
N LEU A 78 -11.84 -7.98 -3.34
CA LEU A 78 -10.71 -7.62 -4.20
C LEU A 78 -9.83 -6.56 -3.53
N ALA A 79 -10.42 -5.53 -2.91
CA ALA A 79 -9.66 -4.58 -2.09
C ALA A 79 -8.94 -5.29 -0.94
N ARG A 80 -9.60 -6.24 -0.27
CA ARG A 80 -8.98 -7.02 0.80
C ARG A 80 -7.76 -7.80 0.29
N ARG A 81 -7.90 -8.49 -0.85
CA ARG A 81 -6.80 -9.26 -1.47
C ARG A 81 -5.64 -8.35 -1.90
N LEU A 82 -5.94 -7.30 -2.65
CA LEU A 82 -4.95 -6.43 -3.29
C LEU A 82 -4.25 -5.46 -2.32
N ILE A 83 -4.83 -5.20 -1.15
CA ILE A 83 -4.33 -4.21 -0.19
C ILE A 83 -4.17 -4.81 1.21
N ASP A 84 -5.27 -5.23 1.83
CA ASP A 84 -5.27 -5.56 3.26
C ASP A 84 -4.40 -6.79 3.59
N VAL A 85 -4.52 -7.85 2.78
CA VAL A 85 -3.69 -9.07 2.91
C VAL A 85 -2.21 -8.75 2.70
N ARG A 86 -1.88 -7.87 1.75
CA ARG A 86 -0.49 -7.45 1.50
C ARG A 86 0.09 -6.67 2.67
N ASN A 87 -0.68 -5.73 3.22
CA ASN A 87 -0.28 -5.00 4.43
C ASN A 87 0.01 -5.96 5.58
N GLN A 88 -0.88 -6.93 5.82
CA GLN A 88 -0.69 -7.97 6.84
C GLN A 88 0.58 -8.81 6.60
N ASN A 89 0.83 -9.20 5.35
CA ASN A 89 2.01 -9.98 4.99
C ASN A 89 3.33 -9.20 5.15
N TRP A 90 3.31 -7.88 4.97
CA TRP A 90 4.51 -7.05 5.13
C TRP A 90 4.85 -6.74 6.58
N LEU A 91 3.86 -6.65 7.46
CA LEU A 91 4.06 -6.24 8.85
C LEU A 91 5.13 -7.03 9.61
N PRO A 92 5.15 -8.38 9.62
CA PRO A 92 6.19 -9.12 10.34
C PRO A 92 7.60 -8.79 9.87
N LYS A 93 7.76 -8.53 8.56
CA LYS A 93 9.04 -8.17 7.96
C LYS A 93 9.45 -6.75 8.34
N ILE A 94 8.52 -5.79 8.27
CA ILE A 94 8.76 -4.41 8.73
C ILE A 94 9.14 -4.40 10.20
N ASP A 95 8.41 -5.13 11.06
CA ASP A 95 8.71 -5.25 12.48
C ASP A 95 10.11 -5.83 12.74
N SER A 96 10.51 -6.84 11.95
CA SER A 96 11.84 -7.44 12.06
C SER A 96 12.95 -6.44 11.74
N TYR A 97 12.73 -5.56 10.76
CA TYR A 97 13.67 -4.50 10.42
C TYR A 97 13.72 -3.42 11.50
N LEU A 98 12.57 -2.97 11.99
CA LEU A 98 12.50 -1.96 13.05
C LEU A 98 13.23 -2.40 14.34
N ARG A 99 13.15 -3.69 14.69
CA ARG A 99 13.89 -4.26 15.83
C ARG A 99 15.41 -4.31 15.64
N GLY A 100 15.90 -4.20 14.41
CA GLY A 100 17.33 -4.19 14.09
C GLY A 100 18.05 -2.87 14.44
N GLY A 101 17.32 -1.84 14.89
CA GLY A 101 17.89 -0.56 15.33
C GLY A 101 18.49 0.30 14.20
N GLN A 102 18.31 -0.09 12.95
CA GLN A 102 18.73 0.69 11.79
C GLN A 102 17.57 1.57 11.28
N THR A 103 17.92 2.60 10.52
CA THR A 103 16.92 3.40 9.79
C THR A 103 16.62 2.73 8.45
N TYR A 104 15.34 2.53 8.15
CA TYR A 104 14.88 1.94 6.89
C TYR A 104 13.99 2.91 6.14
N PHE A 105 14.16 2.92 4.81
CA PHE A 105 13.24 3.59 3.90
C PHE A 105 12.33 2.54 3.24
N VAL A 106 11.02 2.67 3.43
CA VAL A 106 10.01 1.74 2.92
C VAL A 106 9.21 2.43 1.83
N VAL A 107 9.16 1.82 0.64
CA VAL A 107 8.39 2.31 -0.51
C VAL A 107 7.20 1.40 -0.74
N VAL A 108 6.00 1.98 -0.77
CA VAL A 108 4.73 1.28 -1.06
C VAL A 108 3.84 2.15 -1.93
N GLY A 109 2.84 1.53 -2.57
CA GLY A 109 1.79 2.27 -3.27
C GLY A 109 0.89 3.04 -2.30
N ALA A 110 0.36 4.19 -2.76
CA ALA A 110 -0.44 5.10 -1.94
C ALA A 110 -1.64 4.43 -1.24
N GLY A 111 -2.27 3.45 -1.89
CA GLY A 111 -3.41 2.73 -1.34
C GLY A 111 -3.12 1.91 -0.07
N HIS A 112 -1.85 1.67 0.26
CA HIS A 112 -1.46 0.88 1.43
C HIS A 112 -1.36 1.69 2.74
N ILE A 113 -1.47 3.02 2.67
CA ILE A 113 -1.10 3.90 3.80
C ILE A 113 -2.28 4.20 4.74
N GLY A 114 -3.42 4.60 4.19
CA GLY A 114 -4.54 5.14 4.97
C GLY A 114 -5.54 4.10 5.48
N GLY A 115 -6.43 4.55 6.37
CA GLY A 115 -7.48 3.74 6.99
C GLY A 115 -7.02 2.75 8.06
N PRO A 116 -7.95 2.01 8.67
CA PRO A 116 -7.69 1.16 9.83
C PRO A 116 -6.80 -0.06 9.53
N THR A 117 -6.81 -0.53 8.28
CA THR A 117 -5.96 -1.62 7.79
C THR A 117 -4.73 -1.11 7.02
N GLY A 118 -4.50 0.20 7.01
CA GLY A 118 -3.31 0.82 6.42
C GLY A 118 -2.07 0.59 7.27
N LEU A 119 -0.89 0.61 6.64
CA LEU A 119 0.38 0.32 7.31
C LEU A 119 0.64 1.26 8.50
N LEU A 120 0.29 2.55 8.40
CA LEU A 120 0.52 3.50 9.49
C LEU A 120 -0.33 3.16 10.72
N ALA A 121 -1.61 2.83 10.53
CA ALA A 121 -2.49 2.40 11.61
C ALA A 121 -1.98 1.10 12.25
N LEU A 122 -1.61 0.14 11.42
CA LEU A 122 -1.10 -1.16 11.86
C LEU A 122 0.26 -1.13 12.55
N LEU A 123 1.10 -0.13 12.26
CA LEU A 123 2.35 0.11 12.98
C LEU A 123 2.08 0.81 14.32
N LYS A 124 1.14 1.76 14.37
CA LYS A 124 0.69 2.38 15.64
C LYS A 124 0.18 1.34 16.63
N THR A 125 -0.62 0.36 16.17
CA THR A 125 -1.13 -0.72 17.04
C THR A 125 -0.02 -1.63 17.59
N ARG A 126 1.17 -1.61 17.00
CA ARG A 126 2.37 -2.31 17.48
C ARG A 126 3.27 -1.45 18.37
N GLY A 127 2.82 -0.25 18.74
CA GLY A 127 3.56 0.68 19.59
C GLY A 127 4.56 1.55 18.85
N CYS A 128 4.57 1.57 17.52
CA CYS A 128 5.41 2.50 16.76
C CYS A 128 4.85 3.92 16.85
N LYS A 129 5.72 4.89 17.17
CA LYS A 129 5.41 6.30 16.99
C LYS A 129 5.43 6.61 15.50
N VAL A 130 4.35 7.23 15.00
CA VAL A 130 4.23 7.61 13.59
C VAL A 130 4.08 9.12 13.52
N GLU A 131 4.96 9.76 12.75
CA GLU A 131 4.98 11.20 12.51
C GLU A 131 5.02 11.43 10.99
N GLN A 132 4.23 12.41 10.54
CA GLN A 132 4.33 12.93 9.18
C GLN A 132 5.26 14.14 9.22
N LEU A 133 6.35 14.07 8.44
CA LEU A 133 7.35 15.13 8.32
C LEU A 133 6.92 16.23 7.36
#